data_AF-A0AA37TI05-F1
#
_entry.id   AF-A0AA37TI05-F1
#
_cell.length_a   1.000
_cell.length_b   1.000
_cell.length_c   1.000
_cell.angle_alpha   90.00
_cell.angle_beta   90.00
_cell.angle_gamma   90.00
#
_symmetry.space_group_name_H-M   'P 1'
#
loop_
_entity.id
_entity.type
_entity.pdbx_description
1 polymer ?
#
loop_
_entity_poly.entity_id
_entity_poly.type
_entity_poly.pdbx_seq_one_letter_code
_entity_poly.pdbx_strand_id
1 'polypeptide(L)'
;MSAELENERGYSGCGIIRAYAELDASTLRGRVPDMGCRSLDVMMQTDTTAKIGVCSMCGIPVMFDVTKMLADALGEHLALTYQRTFGSREPRFAEVIEASARLTIERIVGSDALYHDGDHTALVTLVAQDILRGRFLDKGITPEDWLHMILAALYHDIGYVRGVCSGDRANAFVIDAQGTTIGLPRGASDAALAPYHIERSKLAVQERFGTNDLVDAQRVIRAIELTRFPVPADDEHRETGTEAGLMRAADLIGQLGDPLYPRKLNALFHEFAEVGLADQLGYANPADLAERYPAFFWGKIEPVIGDAIRFLDLTVEGRSWVANLYSHVFAIEHDRRRMGPHPG
;
A
#
# COMPACT_ATOMS: atom_id res chain seq x y z
N MET A 1 -49.74 -28.50 -37.98
CA MET A 1 -48.60 -27.62 -38.30
C MET A 1 -47.98 -27.25 -36.95
N SER A 2 -47.00 -27.99 -36.42
CA SER A 2 -45.99 -28.87 -37.06
C SER A 2 -45.09 -28.06 -38.00
N ALA A 3 -43.76 -28.07 -37.93
CA ALA A 3 -42.77 -28.86 -37.16
C ALA A 3 -41.69 -27.88 -36.56
N GLU A 4 -40.87 -28.15 -35.53
CA GLU A 4 -39.86 -29.22 -35.36
C GLU A 4 -38.80 -29.21 -36.51
N LEU A 5 -37.46 -29.21 -36.30
CA LEU A 5 -36.58 -29.42 -35.13
C LEU A 5 -35.20 -28.70 -35.32
N GLU A 6 -34.39 -28.67 -34.25
CA GLU A 6 -32.90 -28.80 -34.13
C GLU A 6 -31.95 -28.71 -35.37
N ASN A 7 -30.65 -28.35 -35.30
CA ASN A 7 -29.67 -28.02 -34.23
C ASN A 7 -28.52 -27.15 -34.88
N GLU A 8 -27.31 -26.82 -34.38
CA GLU A 8 -26.48 -27.13 -33.18
C GLU A 8 -25.40 -26.02 -32.94
N ARG A 9 -24.64 -26.09 -31.83
CA ARG A 9 -23.29 -25.50 -31.53
C ARG A 9 -22.97 -24.01 -31.79
N GLY A 10 -22.55 -23.30 -30.74
CA GLY A 10 -21.69 -22.10 -30.88
C GLY A 10 -21.52 -21.20 -29.65
N TYR A 11 -20.58 -21.54 -28.75
CA TYR A 11 -20.05 -20.70 -27.65
C TYR A 11 -21.02 -19.99 -26.69
N SER A 12 -21.18 -20.59 -25.51
CA SER A 12 -21.52 -19.87 -24.27
C SER A 12 -20.25 -19.55 -23.46
N GLY A 13 -20.30 -18.48 -22.64
CA GLY A 13 -19.49 -18.41 -21.43
C GLY A 13 -18.62 -17.16 -21.23
N CYS A 14 -18.93 -16.41 -20.17
CA CYS A 14 -17.94 -16.05 -19.15
C CYS A 14 -18.66 -15.76 -17.82
N GLY A 15 -18.63 -16.69 -16.88
CA GLY A 15 -19.23 -16.55 -15.55
C GLY A 15 -18.17 -16.62 -14.47
N ILE A 16 -17.69 -15.46 -14.00
CA ILE A 16 -16.60 -15.35 -13.00
C ILE A 16 -17.00 -14.40 -11.86
N ILE A 17 -18.19 -14.63 -11.26
CA ILE A 17 -18.66 -13.91 -10.05
C ILE A 17 -19.38 -14.89 -9.08
N ARG A 18 -18.96 -16.17 -9.01
CA ARG A 18 -19.65 -17.16 -8.15
C ARG A 18 -18.81 -18.37 -7.69
N ALA A 19 -17.57 -18.14 -7.25
CA ALA A 19 -16.64 -19.22 -6.89
C ALA A 19 -15.75 -18.94 -5.64
N TYR A 20 -16.21 -18.13 -4.68
CA TYR A 20 -15.47 -17.82 -3.43
C TYR A 20 -16.38 -17.74 -2.19
N ALA A 21 -17.36 -18.64 -2.06
CA ALA A 21 -18.31 -18.66 -0.94
C ALA A 21 -18.44 -20.02 -0.21
N GLU A 22 -17.97 -21.12 -0.81
CA GLU A 22 -18.11 -22.48 -0.24
C GLU A 22 -16.80 -23.25 -0.41
N LEU A 23 -16.01 -23.34 0.66
CA LEU A 23 -14.91 -24.30 0.81
C LEU A 23 -14.99 -24.91 2.22
N ASP A 24 -15.66 -26.05 2.32
CA ASP A 24 -15.70 -26.86 3.54
C ASP A 24 -14.31 -27.42 3.86
N ALA A 25 -13.95 -27.44 5.14
CA ALA A 25 -12.62 -27.79 5.63
C ALA A 25 -12.27 -29.29 5.55
N SER A 26 -13.13 -30.11 4.94
CA SER A 26 -13.02 -31.57 4.93
C SER A 26 -12.13 -32.15 3.82
N THR A 27 -11.92 -31.43 2.71
CA THR A 27 -11.37 -32.02 1.46
C THR A 27 -9.84 -31.94 1.32
N LEU A 28 -9.15 -31.17 2.16
CA LEU A 28 -7.69 -30.96 2.09
C LEU A 28 -6.87 -32.13 2.68
N ARG A 29 -7.05 -33.34 2.14
CA ARG A 29 -6.20 -34.53 2.43
C ARG A 29 -5.71 -35.27 1.17
N GLY A 30 -5.55 -34.55 0.06
CA GLY A 30 -4.73 -35.01 -1.07
C GLY A 30 -3.24 -34.73 -0.81
N ARG A 31 -2.37 -35.76 -0.86
CA ARG A 31 -0.93 -35.57 -0.73
C ARG A 31 -0.35 -34.98 -2.02
N VAL A 32 0.03 -33.71 -2.01
CA VAL A 32 0.99 -33.16 -2.98
C VAL A 32 2.39 -33.63 -2.54
N PRO A 33 3.23 -34.20 -3.43
CA PRO A 33 4.60 -34.54 -3.08
C PRO A 33 5.46 -33.27 -2.92
N ASP A 34 6.27 -33.21 -1.86
CA ASP A 34 7.23 -32.12 -1.61
C ASP A 34 8.38 -32.16 -2.63
N MET A 35 8.16 -31.49 -3.77
CA MET A 35 9.20 -31.21 -4.75
C MET A 35 9.99 -30.00 -4.27
N GLY A 36 10.93 -30.23 -3.35
CA GLY A 36 11.67 -29.22 -2.59
C GLY A 36 12.53 -28.24 -3.40
N CYS A 37 11.88 -27.38 -4.17
CA CYS A 37 12.47 -26.37 -5.03
C CYS A 37 12.92 -25.14 -4.21
N ARG A 38 13.96 -25.30 -3.38
CA ARG A 38 14.59 -24.17 -2.70
C ARG A 38 15.33 -23.30 -3.72
N SER A 39 14.93 -22.04 -3.79
CA SER A 39 15.40 -21.07 -4.78
C SER A 39 16.89 -20.72 -4.61
N LEU A 40 17.75 -21.17 -5.53
CA LEU A 40 19.01 -20.51 -5.97
C LEU A 40 19.76 -21.31 -7.06
N ASP A 41 19.12 -21.54 -8.22
CA ASP A 41 19.80 -22.08 -9.41
C ASP A 41 19.15 -21.53 -10.70
N VAL A 42 19.53 -20.30 -11.09
CA VAL A 42 19.05 -19.62 -12.30
C VAL A 42 20.23 -19.18 -13.15
N MET A 43 20.40 -19.79 -14.33
CA MET A 43 21.29 -19.24 -15.35
C MET A 43 20.67 -18.00 -15.99
N MET A 44 21.20 -16.82 -15.66
CA MET A 44 20.93 -15.60 -16.44
C MET A 44 21.77 -15.61 -17.72
N GLN A 45 21.13 -15.85 -18.86
CA GLN A 45 21.62 -15.34 -20.14
C GLN A 45 20.97 -13.96 -20.35
N THR A 46 21.78 -12.96 -20.68
CA THR A 46 21.32 -11.57 -20.80
C THR A 46 21.11 -11.22 -22.26
N ASP A 47 19.84 -11.07 -22.65
CA ASP A 47 19.46 -10.45 -23.92
C ASP A 47 18.54 -9.25 -23.65
N THR A 48 18.72 -8.17 -24.42
CA THR A 48 18.79 -6.82 -23.84
C THR A 48 17.44 -6.15 -23.49
N THR A 49 16.33 -6.88 -23.50
CA THR A 49 14.98 -6.33 -23.24
C THR A 49 14.08 -7.15 -22.31
N ALA A 50 14.45 -8.37 -21.91
CA ALA A 50 13.63 -9.17 -20.98
C ALA A 50 14.49 -10.04 -20.06
N LYS A 51 14.32 -9.89 -18.74
CA LYS A 51 14.99 -10.73 -17.71
C LYS A 51 14.27 -12.09 -17.57
N ILE A 52 14.29 -12.89 -18.63
CA ILE A 52 13.72 -14.24 -18.64
C ILE A 52 14.84 -15.23 -18.30
N GLY A 53 14.82 -15.75 -17.07
CA GLY A 53 15.52 -16.99 -16.75
C GLY A 53 14.71 -18.19 -17.24
N VAL A 54 15.35 -19.35 -17.41
CA VAL A 54 14.65 -20.62 -17.57
C VAL A 54 14.94 -21.47 -16.35
N CYS A 55 13.91 -22.03 -15.70
CA CYS A 55 14.12 -22.94 -14.58
C CYS A 55 14.75 -24.25 -15.11
N SER A 56 15.96 -24.56 -14.65
CA SER A 56 16.74 -25.74 -15.05
C SER A 56 16.01 -27.07 -14.79
N MET A 57 15.09 -27.10 -13.82
CA MET A 57 14.36 -28.30 -13.39
C MET A 57 13.08 -28.59 -14.21
N CYS A 58 12.46 -27.57 -14.84
CA CYS A 58 11.15 -27.73 -15.47
C CYS A 58 10.98 -27.01 -16.83
N GLY A 59 11.98 -26.26 -17.30
CA GLY A 59 11.94 -25.57 -18.59
C GLY A 59 10.98 -24.37 -18.67
N ILE A 60 10.31 -24.02 -17.56
CA ILE A 60 9.38 -22.89 -17.50
C ILE A 60 10.18 -21.57 -17.55
N PRO A 61 9.77 -20.58 -18.36
CA PRO A 61 10.30 -19.22 -18.29
C PRO A 61 10.00 -18.58 -16.93
N VAL A 62 11.04 -18.34 -16.15
CA VAL A 62 10.97 -17.58 -14.89
C VAL A 62 11.39 -16.15 -15.21
N MET A 63 10.40 -15.31 -15.47
CA MET A 63 10.60 -13.86 -15.51
C MET A 63 10.99 -13.37 -14.11
N PHE A 64 12.07 -12.59 -14.02
CA PHE A 64 12.50 -12.00 -12.76
C PHE A 64 11.57 -10.82 -12.39
N ASP A 65 10.60 -11.10 -11.52
CA ASP A 65 9.52 -10.20 -11.14
C ASP A 65 9.79 -9.56 -9.77
N VAL A 66 10.11 -8.26 -9.77
CA VAL A 66 10.39 -7.48 -8.56
C VAL A 66 9.11 -7.22 -7.75
N THR A 67 7.98 -7.01 -8.42
CA THR A 67 6.67 -6.80 -7.79
C THR A 67 6.29 -8.01 -6.95
N LYS A 68 6.43 -9.21 -7.53
CA LYS A 68 6.18 -10.45 -6.80
C LYS A 68 7.16 -10.64 -5.65
N MET A 69 8.45 -10.37 -5.84
CA MET A 69 9.43 -10.46 -4.76
C MET A 69 9.11 -9.53 -3.58
N LEU A 70 8.63 -8.31 -3.85
CA LEU A 70 8.18 -7.37 -2.83
C LEU A 70 6.91 -7.87 -2.12
N ALA A 71 5.90 -8.28 -2.90
CA ALA A 71 4.63 -8.81 -2.39
C ALA A 71 4.82 -10.02 -1.47
N ASP A 72 5.61 -11.00 -1.93
CA ASP A 72 5.92 -12.24 -1.21
C ASP A 72 6.72 -11.95 0.08
N ALA A 73 7.82 -11.18 -0.02
CA ALA A 73 8.69 -10.88 1.12
C ALA A 73 8.02 -9.98 2.17
N LEU A 74 7.18 -9.01 1.76
CA LEU A 74 6.42 -8.17 2.68
C LEU A 74 5.38 -9.01 3.43
N GLY A 75 4.60 -9.84 2.73
CA GLY A 75 3.60 -10.71 3.36
C GLY A 75 4.20 -11.65 4.39
N GLU A 76 5.28 -12.35 4.02
CA GLU A 76 6.00 -13.26 4.91
C GLU A 76 6.60 -12.54 6.12
N HIS A 77 7.17 -11.34 5.93
CA HIS A 77 7.70 -10.54 7.04
C HIS A 77 6.60 -10.12 8.02
N LEU A 78 5.51 -9.53 7.52
CA LEU A 78 4.46 -8.97 8.37
C LEU A 78 3.76 -10.06 9.19
N ALA A 79 3.48 -11.22 8.59
CA ALA A 79 2.87 -12.36 9.26
C ALA A 79 3.82 -13.04 10.26
N LEU A 80 5.11 -13.21 9.92
CA LEU A 80 6.11 -13.75 10.83
C LEU A 80 6.33 -12.85 12.06
N THR A 81 6.32 -11.53 11.88
CA THR A 81 6.42 -10.59 13.02
C THR A 81 5.16 -10.62 13.88
N TYR A 82 3.96 -10.69 13.29
CA TYR A 82 2.72 -10.89 14.05
C TYR A 82 2.78 -12.19 14.90
N GLN A 83 3.17 -13.31 14.30
CA GLN A 83 3.32 -14.60 15.00
C GLN A 83 4.37 -14.55 16.13
N ARG A 84 5.44 -13.75 15.97
CA ARG A 84 6.44 -13.52 17.02
C ARG A 84 5.92 -12.66 18.17
N THR A 85 5.03 -11.70 17.92
CA THR A 85 4.41 -10.87 18.96
C THR A 85 3.33 -11.63 19.75
N PHE A 86 2.44 -12.36 19.07
CA PHE A 86 1.25 -12.94 19.68
C PHE A 86 1.27 -14.47 19.86
N GLY A 87 2.26 -15.16 19.29
CA GLY A 87 2.37 -16.62 19.35
C GLY A 87 1.23 -17.29 18.58
N SER A 88 0.57 -18.26 19.23
CA SER A 88 -0.59 -18.99 18.67
C SER A 88 -1.95 -18.34 18.98
N ARG A 89 -1.98 -17.05 19.34
CA ARG A 89 -3.24 -16.29 19.50
C ARG A 89 -3.69 -15.78 18.14
N GLU A 90 -4.98 -15.97 17.80
CA GLU A 90 -5.59 -15.63 16.51
C GLU A 90 -4.67 -15.88 15.29
N PRO A 91 -4.25 -17.14 15.03
CA PRO A 91 -3.33 -17.45 13.93
C PRO A 91 -3.89 -17.05 12.55
N ARG A 92 -5.21 -17.04 12.40
CA ARG A 92 -5.93 -16.59 11.20
C ARG A 92 -5.63 -15.13 10.83
N PHE A 93 -5.26 -14.29 11.79
CA PHE A 93 -4.88 -12.90 11.49
C PHE A 93 -3.53 -12.83 10.76
N ALA A 94 -2.61 -13.76 11.01
CA ALA A 94 -1.36 -13.85 10.26
C ALA A 94 -1.63 -14.20 8.78
N GLU A 95 -2.53 -15.16 8.55
CA GLU A 95 -2.98 -15.58 7.22
C GLU A 95 -3.67 -14.43 6.46
N VAL A 96 -4.53 -13.66 7.13
CA VAL A 96 -5.19 -12.47 6.56
C VAL A 96 -4.19 -11.36 6.26
N ILE A 97 -3.21 -11.10 7.14
CA ILE A 97 -2.14 -10.11 6.92
C ILE A 97 -1.30 -10.50 5.70
N GLU A 98 -0.83 -11.73 5.61
CA GLU A 98 -0.01 -12.21 4.49
C GLU A 98 -0.77 -12.13 3.15
N ALA A 99 -1.98 -12.69 3.10
CA ALA A 99 -2.80 -12.68 1.90
C ALA A 99 -3.20 -11.27 1.47
N SER A 100 -3.43 -10.36 2.43
CA SER A 100 -3.71 -8.96 2.13
C SER A 100 -2.48 -8.23 1.62
N ALA A 101 -1.29 -8.46 2.19
CA ALA A 101 -0.06 -7.86 1.71
C ALA A 101 0.25 -8.27 0.28
N ARG A 102 0.25 -9.58 -0.03
CA ARG A 102 0.51 -10.09 -1.39
C ARG A 102 -0.48 -9.47 -2.40
N LEU A 103 -1.78 -9.58 -2.14
CA LEU A 103 -2.82 -9.10 -3.07
C LEU A 103 -2.88 -7.57 -3.22
N THR A 104 -2.47 -6.79 -2.22
CA THR A 104 -2.53 -5.33 -2.29
C THR A 104 -1.30 -4.76 -2.99
N ILE A 105 -0.11 -5.34 -2.80
CA ILE A 105 1.08 -5.01 -3.60
C ILE A 105 0.89 -5.40 -5.07
N GLU A 106 0.33 -6.58 -5.36
CA GLU A 106 -0.04 -7.01 -6.72
C GLU A 106 -1.04 -6.05 -7.41
N ARG A 107 -1.82 -5.28 -6.63
CA ARG A 107 -2.80 -4.32 -7.15
C ARG A 107 -2.25 -2.91 -7.30
N ILE A 108 -1.54 -2.39 -6.30
CA ILE A 108 -1.03 -1.01 -6.34
C ILE A 108 0.12 -0.82 -7.33
N VAL A 109 0.89 -1.87 -7.62
CA VAL A 109 1.90 -1.84 -8.71
C VAL A 109 1.25 -1.95 -10.11
N GLY A 110 -0.09 -2.04 -10.19
CA GLY A 110 -0.87 -1.75 -11.40
C GLY A 110 -1.12 -0.26 -11.64
N SER A 111 -0.79 0.60 -10.69
CA SER A 111 -0.84 2.07 -10.80
C SER A 111 0.29 2.59 -11.71
N ASP A 112 0.03 3.65 -12.46
CA ASP A 112 1.04 4.47 -13.14
C ASP A 112 1.27 5.83 -12.46
N ALA A 113 0.76 6.00 -11.23
CA ALA A 113 1.26 7.02 -10.30
C ALA A 113 2.77 6.83 -10.06
N LEU A 114 3.50 7.92 -9.88
CA LEU A 114 4.96 7.96 -9.90
C LEU A 114 5.60 7.87 -8.50
N TYR A 115 4.84 8.18 -7.46
CA TYR A 115 5.26 8.21 -6.06
C TYR A 115 4.42 7.28 -5.18
N HIS A 116 3.09 7.36 -5.29
CA HIS A 116 2.15 6.57 -4.48
C HIS A 116 2.03 5.14 -5.05
N ASP A 117 3.10 4.38 -4.81
CA ASP A 117 3.42 3.09 -5.42
C ASP A 117 3.52 1.93 -4.40
N GLY A 118 3.91 0.74 -4.90
CA GLY A 118 4.13 -0.43 -4.04
C GLY A 118 5.31 -0.29 -3.08
N ASP A 119 6.36 0.47 -3.42
CA ASP A 119 7.48 0.75 -2.51
C ASP A 119 6.99 1.63 -1.35
N HIS A 120 6.25 2.71 -1.64
CA HIS A 120 5.66 3.59 -0.62
C HIS A 120 4.73 2.81 0.31
N THR A 121 3.81 2.04 -0.26
CA THR A 121 2.85 1.19 0.49
C THR A 121 3.57 0.21 1.42
N ALA A 122 4.64 -0.42 0.94
CA ALA A 122 5.45 -1.34 1.75
C ALA A 122 6.16 -0.62 2.90
N LEU A 123 6.77 0.53 2.65
CA LEU A 123 7.49 1.32 3.67
C LEU A 123 6.53 1.81 4.77
N VAL A 124 5.37 2.35 4.40
CA VAL A 124 4.30 2.76 5.34
C VAL A 124 3.81 1.58 6.19
N THR A 125 3.62 0.42 5.59
CA THR A 125 3.19 -0.79 6.32
C THR A 125 4.26 -1.31 7.29
N LEU A 126 5.55 -1.18 6.95
CA LEU A 126 6.65 -1.51 7.87
C LEU A 126 6.76 -0.52 9.03
N VAL A 127 6.59 0.78 8.79
CA VAL A 127 6.53 1.79 9.86
C VAL A 127 5.33 1.55 10.78
N ALA A 128 4.15 1.25 10.22
CA ALA A 128 2.98 0.88 11.01
C ALA A 128 3.27 -0.32 11.93
N GLN A 129 3.98 -1.33 11.40
CA GLN A 129 4.42 -2.49 12.20
C GLN A 129 5.41 -2.12 13.32
N ASP A 130 6.39 -1.26 13.07
CA ASP A 130 7.35 -0.84 14.11
C ASP A 130 6.72 0.09 15.18
N ILE A 131 5.75 0.93 14.80
CA ILE A 131 4.91 1.68 15.75
C ILE A 131 4.12 0.71 16.64
N LEU A 132 3.49 -0.32 16.06
CA LEU A 132 2.76 -1.35 16.82
C LEU A 132 3.69 -2.12 17.76
N ARG A 133 4.90 -2.49 17.32
CA ARG A 133 5.94 -3.14 18.16
C ARG A 133 6.30 -2.26 19.36
N GLY A 134 6.55 -0.97 19.14
CA GLY A 134 6.82 -0.01 20.22
C GLY A 134 5.64 0.16 21.17
N ARG A 135 4.43 0.32 20.64
CA ARG A 135 3.19 0.46 21.41
C ARG A 135 2.87 -0.78 22.25
N PHE A 136 3.19 -1.97 21.75
CA PHE A 136 3.09 -3.23 22.50
C PHE A 136 4.02 -3.25 23.72
N LEU A 137 5.25 -2.71 23.59
CA LEU A 137 6.21 -2.61 24.70
C LEU A 137 5.83 -1.54 25.75
N ASP A 138 5.25 -0.41 25.33
CA ASP A 138 4.83 0.70 26.20
C ASP A 138 3.60 0.34 27.06
N LYS A 139 2.52 -0.13 26.41
CA LYS A 139 1.19 -0.27 27.02
C LYS A 139 0.40 -1.50 26.60
N GLY A 140 0.97 -2.34 25.74
CA GLY A 140 0.27 -3.46 25.12
C GLY A 140 -0.70 -3.02 24.02
N ILE A 141 -1.06 -3.98 23.17
CA ILE A 141 -2.10 -3.91 22.13
C ILE A 141 -2.68 -5.31 21.92
N THR A 142 -3.87 -5.39 21.34
CA THR A 142 -4.53 -6.67 21.04
C THR A 142 -4.13 -7.20 19.65
N PRO A 143 -4.36 -8.50 19.36
CA PRO A 143 -4.26 -9.05 18.02
C PRO A 143 -5.08 -8.28 16.98
N GLU A 144 -6.26 -7.81 17.36
CA GLU A 144 -7.17 -7.03 16.52
C GLU A 144 -6.59 -5.64 16.24
N ASP A 145 -6.04 -4.93 17.24
CA ASP A 145 -5.36 -3.65 17.03
C ASP A 145 -4.27 -3.75 15.94
N TRP A 146 -3.49 -4.84 15.98
CA TRP A 146 -2.45 -5.09 14.99
C TRP A 146 -3.02 -5.38 13.61
N LEU A 147 -4.07 -6.23 13.51
CA LEU A 147 -4.69 -6.58 12.24
C LEU A 147 -5.23 -5.34 11.50
N HIS A 148 -6.06 -4.54 12.16
CA HIS A 148 -6.77 -3.44 11.50
C HIS A 148 -5.81 -2.31 11.10
N MET A 149 -4.80 -2.01 11.92
CA MET A 149 -3.73 -1.05 11.61
C MET A 149 -2.88 -1.50 10.40
N ILE A 150 -2.50 -2.79 10.31
CA ILE A 150 -1.74 -3.30 9.15
C ILE A 150 -2.60 -3.33 7.89
N LEU A 151 -3.89 -3.66 7.98
CA LEU A 151 -4.80 -3.57 6.84
C LEU A 151 -5.03 -2.13 6.39
N ALA A 152 -5.10 -1.16 7.30
CA ALA A 152 -5.17 0.26 6.95
C ALA A 152 -3.92 0.72 6.21
N ALA A 153 -2.73 0.34 6.70
CA ALA A 153 -1.46 0.68 6.07
C ALA A 153 -1.29 0.06 4.67
N LEU A 154 -1.80 -1.15 4.45
CA LEU A 154 -1.82 -1.75 3.11
C LEU A 154 -2.80 -1.06 2.16
N TYR A 155 -3.99 -0.65 2.65
CA TYR A 155 -5.08 -0.17 1.79
C TYR A 155 -5.17 1.36 1.65
N HIS A 156 -4.42 2.17 2.40
CA HIS A 156 -4.57 3.64 2.41
C HIS A 156 -4.52 4.29 1.01
N ASP A 157 -3.58 3.88 0.16
CA ASP A 157 -3.39 4.37 -1.21
C ASP A 157 -4.02 3.51 -2.31
N ILE A 158 -4.71 2.41 -1.98
CA ILE A 158 -5.26 1.52 -3.03
C ILE A 158 -6.29 2.23 -3.93
N GLY A 159 -6.88 3.30 -3.42
CA GLY A 159 -7.74 4.25 -4.11
C GLY A 159 -7.07 5.19 -5.12
N TYR A 160 -5.77 5.07 -5.39
CA TYR A 160 -5.20 5.58 -6.65
C TYR A 160 -5.60 4.66 -7.83
N VAL A 161 -5.53 3.34 -7.65
CA VAL A 161 -5.61 2.33 -8.73
C VAL A 161 -6.89 2.44 -9.58
N ARG A 162 -6.77 2.63 -10.90
CA ARG A 162 -7.92 2.51 -11.83
C ARG A 162 -8.49 1.08 -11.84
N GLY A 163 -9.80 0.92 -11.62
CA GLY A 163 -10.45 -0.39 -11.58
C GLY A 163 -10.38 -1.11 -10.24
N VAL A 164 -10.15 -0.37 -9.14
CA VAL A 164 -10.17 -0.90 -7.77
C VAL A 164 -11.58 -1.01 -7.19
N CYS A 165 -12.44 -0.02 -7.46
CA CYS A 165 -13.83 0.01 -7.00
C CYS A 165 -14.75 -0.73 -7.97
N SER A 166 -15.72 -1.50 -7.47
CA SER A 166 -16.61 -2.34 -8.30
C SER A 166 -17.45 -1.57 -9.34
N GLY A 167 -17.66 -0.27 -9.14
CA GLY A 167 -18.37 0.61 -10.07
C GLY A 167 -17.53 1.23 -11.19
N ASP A 168 -16.20 1.06 -11.16
CA ASP A 168 -15.26 1.62 -12.15
C ASP A 168 -15.49 1.04 -13.56
N ARG A 169 -15.24 1.87 -14.57
CA ARG A 169 -15.44 1.57 -16.00
C ARG A 169 -14.31 2.19 -16.80
N ALA A 170 -14.12 1.72 -18.05
CA ALA A 170 -12.96 2.04 -18.88
C ALA A 170 -12.60 3.53 -19.03
N ASN A 171 -13.56 4.46 -18.89
CA ASN A 171 -13.32 5.91 -18.86
C ASN A 171 -14.17 6.64 -17.78
N ALA A 172 -14.59 5.93 -16.71
CA ALA A 172 -15.41 6.50 -15.65
C ALA A 172 -15.12 5.80 -14.31
N PHE A 173 -14.51 6.52 -13.37
CA PHE A 173 -14.01 5.98 -12.11
C PHE A 173 -14.82 6.55 -10.95
N VAL A 174 -15.22 5.70 -10.01
CA VAL A 174 -16.01 6.08 -8.83
C VAL A 174 -15.13 6.92 -7.90
N ILE A 175 -15.72 7.98 -7.32
CA ILE A 175 -15.03 8.89 -6.38
C ILE A 175 -15.70 9.03 -5.01
N ASP A 176 -16.91 8.50 -4.82
CA ASP A 176 -17.65 8.58 -3.57
C ASP A 176 -18.61 7.39 -3.35
N ALA A 177 -19.16 7.29 -2.14
CA ALA A 177 -20.13 6.26 -1.77
C ALA A 177 -21.55 6.49 -2.34
N GLN A 178 -21.77 7.59 -3.06
CA GLN A 178 -23.00 7.85 -3.80
C GLN A 178 -22.93 7.28 -5.23
N GLY A 179 -21.76 6.80 -5.65
CA GLY A 179 -21.52 6.27 -7.00
C GLY A 179 -21.27 7.36 -8.05
N THR A 180 -20.91 8.57 -7.62
CA THR A 180 -20.45 9.62 -8.54
C THR A 180 -19.19 9.15 -9.25
N THR A 181 -19.09 9.42 -10.55
CA THR A 181 -17.94 9.03 -11.37
C THR A 181 -17.32 10.22 -12.10
N ILE A 182 -15.99 10.21 -12.25
CA ILE A 182 -15.26 11.15 -13.11
C ILE A 182 -14.62 10.41 -14.29
N GLY A 183 -14.45 11.11 -15.41
CA GLY A 183 -13.54 10.69 -16.48
C GLY A 183 -12.18 11.38 -16.32
N LEU A 184 -11.10 10.67 -16.62
CA LEU A 184 -9.75 11.25 -16.65
C LEU A 184 -9.43 11.80 -18.06
N PRO A 185 -8.62 12.87 -18.17
CA PRO A 185 -8.18 13.38 -19.47
C PRO A 185 -7.19 12.41 -20.14
N ARG A 186 -7.11 12.43 -21.47
CA ARG A 186 -6.20 11.57 -22.23
C ARG A 186 -4.75 11.89 -21.87
N GLY A 187 -4.04 10.92 -21.30
CA GLY A 187 -2.64 11.04 -20.90
C GLY A 187 -2.43 11.26 -19.40
N ALA A 188 -3.50 11.28 -18.61
CA ALA A 188 -3.41 11.25 -17.15
C ALA A 188 -2.97 9.88 -16.61
N SER A 189 -2.25 9.92 -15.49
CA SER A 189 -1.93 8.78 -14.64
C SER A 189 -2.99 8.55 -13.57
N ASP A 190 -2.83 7.50 -12.77
CA ASP A 190 -3.61 7.25 -11.54
C ASP A 190 -3.43 8.38 -10.51
N ALA A 191 -2.38 9.20 -10.59
CA ALA A 191 -2.23 10.38 -9.73
C ALA A 191 -3.34 11.43 -9.93
N ALA A 192 -4.00 11.46 -11.09
CA ALA A 192 -5.20 12.28 -11.30
C ALA A 192 -6.40 11.88 -10.40
N LEU A 193 -6.33 10.71 -9.74
CA LEU A 193 -7.32 10.24 -8.75
C LEU A 193 -6.94 10.62 -7.30
N ALA A 194 -5.78 11.25 -7.06
CA ALA A 194 -5.34 11.71 -5.74
C ALA A 194 -6.38 12.58 -4.97
N PRO A 195 -7.21 13.45 -5.59
CA PRO A 195 -8.22 14.19 -4.84
C PRO A 195 -9.31 13.31 -4.21
N TYR A 196 -9.39 12.03 -4.61
CA TYR A 196 -10.44 11.07 -4.25
C TYR A 196 -9.89 9.77 -3.65
N HIS A 197 -8.56 9.59 -3.57
CA HIS A 197 -7.96 8.30 -3.21
C HIS A 197 -8.46 7.77 -1.86
N ILE A 198 -8.55 8.62 -0.83
CA ILE A 198 -9.10 8.25 0.49
C ILE A 198 -10.50 7.63 0.38
N GLU A 199 -11.44 8.22 -0.38
CA GLU A 199 -12.78 7.65 -0.54
C GLU A 199 -12.75 6.33 -1.33
N ARG A 200 -11.94 6.26 -2.40
CA ARG A 200 -11.79 5.04 -3.21
C ARG A 200 -11.16 3.89 -2.40
N SER A 201 -10.22 4.19 -1.51
CA SER A 201 -9.62 3.24 -0.56
C SER A 201 -10.63 2.73 0.45
N LYS A 202 -11.47 3.61 1.03
CA LYS A 202 -12.59 3.19 1.90
C LYS A 202 -13.58 2.29 1.17
N LEU A 203 -13.92 2.60 -0.08
CA LEU A 203 -14.81 1.78 -0.90
C LEU A 203 -14.19 0.41 -1.16
N ALA A 204 -12.90 0.33 -1.53
CA ALA A 204 -12.19 -0.92 -1.72
C ALA A 204 -12.17 -1.78 -0.44
N VAL A 205 -11.97 -1.15 0.73
CA VAL A 205 -12.04 -1.82 2.05
C VAL A 205 -13.46 -2.30 2.36
N GLN A 206 -14.48 -1.48 2.12
CA GLN A 206 -15.88 -1.85 2.37
C GLN A 206 -16.35 -2.98 1.44
N GLU A 207 -15.97 -2.95 0.15
CA GLU A 207 -16.24 -4.02 -0.82
C GLU A 207 -15.50 -5.32 -0.48
N ARG A 208 -14.30 -5.23 0.09
CA ARG A 208 -13.45 -6.40 0.41
C ARG A 208 -13.73 -7.03 1.77
N PHE A 209 -14.05 -6.23 2.78
CA PHE A 209 -14.14 -6.65 4.18
C PHE A 209 -15.49 -6.39 4.85
N GLY A 210 -16.43 -5.70 4.19
CA GLY A 210 -17.73 -5.31 4.77
C GLY A 210 -18.65 -6.44 5.24
N THR A 211 -18.31 -7.70 4.93
CA THR A 211 -18.98 -8.92 5.43
C THR A 211 -17.96 -9.97 5.91
N ASN A 212 -16.83 -9.55 6.47
CA ASN A 212 -15.75 -10.44 6.91
C ASN A 212 -15.76 -10.64 8.43
N ASP A 213 -15.92 -11.89 8.88
CA ASP A 213 -16.01 -12.24 10.32
C ASP A 213 -14.76 -11.93 11.16
N LEU A 214 -13.62 -11.61 10.52
CA LEU A 214 -12.34 -11.32 11.18
C LEU A 214 -11.91 -9.85 11.11
N VAL A 215 -12.54 -9.03 10.24
CA VAL A 215 -12.08 -7.68 9.93
C VAL A 215 -13.24 -6.69 10.05
N ASP A 216 -13.16 -5.82 11.05
CA ASP A 216 -13.98 -4.61 11.16
C ASP A 216 -13.54 -3.61 10.07
N ALA A 217 -14.26 -3.64 8.95
CA ALA A 217 -14.03 -2.72 7.84
C ALA A 217 -14.17 -1.24 8.25
N GLN A 218 -15.02 -0.91 9.23
CA GLN A 218 -15.24 0.48 9.68
C GLN A 218 -14.04 0.97 10.50
N ARG A 219 -13.42 0.10 11.29
CA ARG A 219 -12.15 0.39 11.98
C ARG A 219 -11.01 0.70 11.01
N VAL A 220 -10.86 -0.11 9.95
CA VAL A 220 -9.88 0.14 8.87
C VAL A 220 -10.20 1.46 8.13
N ILE A 221 -11.46 1.70 7.79
CA ILE A 221 -11.94 2.93 7.14
C ILE A 221 -11.63 4.19 7.95
N ARG A 222 -11.78 4.17 9.29
CA ARG A 222 -11.39 5.30 10.15
C ARG A 222 -9.88 5.52 10.17
N ALA A 223 -9.09 4.44 10.19
CA ALA A 223 -7.64 4.56 10.16
C ALA A 223 -7.12 5.14 8.83
N ILE A 224 -7.79 4.84 7.71
CA ILE A 224 -7.51 5.43 6.38
C ILE A 224 -7.97 6.90 6.31
N GLU A 225 -9.10 7.30 6.92
CA GLU A 225 -9.52 8.72 6.86
C GLU A 225 -8.45 9.68 7.37
N LEU A 226 -7.77 9.34 8.46
CA LEU A 226 -6.77 10.24 9.05
C LEU A 226 -5.48 10.38 8.22
N THR A 227 -5.22 9.54 7.19
CA THR A 227 -4.11 9.78 6.23
C THR A 227 -4.43 10.89 5.22
N ARG A 228 -5.65 11.44 5.22
CA ARG A 228 -6.03 12.55 4.32
C ARG A 228 -5.06 13.73 4.45
N PHE A 229 -4.39 14.06 3.35
CA PHE A 229 -3.53 15.23 3.22
C PHE A 229 -4.08 16.27 2.21
N PRO A 230 -4.00 17.59 2.48
CA PRO A 230 -3.57 18.24 3.72
C PRO A 230 -4.47 17.91 4.90
N VAL A 231 -3.88 17.70 6.08
CA VAL A 231 -4.60 17.32 7.31
C VAL A 231 -5.69 18.35 7.63
N PRO A 232 -6.98 17.94 7.71
CA PRO A 232 -8.08 18.82 8.06
C PRO A 232 -7.92 19.53 9.41
N ALA A 233 -8.49 20.73 9.53
CA ALA A 233 -8.41 21.57 10.72
C ALA A 233 -9.61 21.35 11.68
N ASP A 234 -9.99 20.09 11.89
CA ASP A 234 -11.05 19.66 12.82
C ASP A 234 -10.49 18.88 14.03
N ASP A 235 -11.36 18.54 14.98
CA ASP A 235 -10.95 17.87 16.22
C ASP A 235 -10.68 16.36 16.09
N GLU A 236 -11.22 15.68 15.07
CA GLU A 236 -10.94 14.25 14.82
C GLU A 236 -9.51 14.09 14.27
N HIS A 237 -9.12 14.97 13.35
CA HIS A 237 -7.77 15.02 12.80
C HIS A 237 -6.71 15.56 13.78
N ARG A 238 -7.08 15.95 15.00
CA ARG A 238 -6.13 16.30 16.09
C ARG A 238 -5.67 15.11 16.92
N GLU A 239 -6.22 13.91 16.73
CA GLU A 239 -5.75 12.69 17.39
C GLU A 239 -4.33 12.30 16.93
N THR A 240 -3.41 12.03 17.88
CA THR A 240 -2.04 11.53 17.60
C THR A 240 -1.80 10.12 18.17
N GLY A 241 -2.22 9.89 19.41
CA GLY A 241 -1.96 8.63 20.14
C GLY A 241 -3.01 7.52 19.96
N THR A 242 -4.05 7.74 19.16
CA THR A 242 -5.06 6.74 18.79
C THR A 242 -4.55 5.87 17.64
N GLU A 243 -5.29 4.83 17.24
CA GLU A 243 -4.91 3.99 16.10
C GLU A 243 -4.85 4.79 14.79
N ALA A 244 -5.91 5.55 14.48
CA ALA A 244 -5.97 6.36 13.27
C ALA A 244 -4.94 7.52 13.27
N GLY A 245 -4.70 8.15 14.44
CA GLY A 245 -3.64 9.14 14.59
C GLY A 245 -2.23 8.57 14.35
N LEU A 246 -1.99 7.33 14.79
CA LEU A 246 -0.76 6.60 14.50
C LEU A 246 -0.69 6.09 13.05
N MET A 247 -1.82 5.82 12.38
CA MET A 247 -1.84 5.43 10.97
C MET A 247 -1.37 6.59 10.08
N ARG A 248 -1.90 7.80 10.29
CA ARG A 248 -1.36 9.01 9.67
C ARG A 248 0.13 9.19 9.95
N ALA A 249 0.57 8.95 11.18
CA ALA A 249 1.98 9.06 11.51
C ALA A 249 2.83 7.97 10.82
N ALA A 250 2.29 6.77 10.60
CA ALA A 250 2.95 5.69 9.87
C ALA A 250 3.12 6.01 8.38
N ASP A 251 2.08 6.57 7.77
CA ASP A 251 2.12 7.13 6.41
C ASP A 251 3.22 8.19 6.29
N LEU A 252 3.11 9.28 7.04
CA LEU A 252 4.05 10.41 6.96
C LEU A 252 5.50 10.00 7.29
N ILE A 253 5.74 9.12 8.27
CA ILE A 253 7.09 8.62 8.58
C ILE A 253 7.58 7.63 7.51
N GLY A 254 6.71 6.80 6.92
CA GLY A 254 7.04 5.90 5.81
C GLY A 254 7.36 6.64 4.52
N GLN A 255 6.70 7.78 4.28
CA GLN A 255 6.99 8.70 3.19
C GLN A 255 8.33 9.42 3.40
N LEU A 256 8.47 10.18 4.49
CA LEU A 256 9.62 11.06 4.73
C LEU A 256 10.88 10.32 5.24
N GLY A 257 10.72 9.09 5.72
CA GLY A 257 11.80 8.19 6.19
C GLY A 257 12.28 7.17 5.14
N ASP A 258 11.72 7.18 3.93
CA ASP A 258 12.22 6.38 2.79
C ASP A 258 13.70 6.76 2.52
N PRO A 259 14.67 5.82 2.57
CA PRO A 259 16.08 6.09 2.26
C PRO A 259 16.33 6.75 0.89
N LEU A 260 15.37 6.63 -0.03
CA LEU A 260 15.36 7.22 -1.36
C LEU A 260 14.40 8.42 -1.47
N TYR A 261 13.79 8.91 -0.38
CA TYR A 261 12.87 10.06 -0.38
C TYR A 261 13.40 11.26 -1.20
N PRO A 262 14.66 11.74 -1.03
CA PRO A 262 15.17 12.84 -1.85
C PRO A 262 15.15 12.55 -3.36
N ARG A 263 15.43 11.29 -3.78
CA ARG A 263 15.33 10.86 -5.19
C ARG A 263 13.88 10.95 -5.69
N LYS A 264 12.93 10.45 -4.88
CA LYS A 264 11.50 10.39 -5.21
C LYS A 264 10.80 11.76 -5.25
N LEU A 265 11.38 12.84 -4.70
CA LEU A 265 10.82 14.20 -4.80
C LEU A 265 10.49 14.64 -6.24
N ASN A 266 11.23 14.15 -7.25
CA ASN A 266 10.90 14.42 -8.66
C ASN A 266 9.54 13.84 -9.06
N ALA A 267 9.23 12.61 -8.62
CA ALA A 267 7.97 11.96 -8.88
C ALA A 267 6.82 12.65 -8.13
N LEU A 268 7.01 12.94 -6.84
CA LEU A 268 6.02 13.62 -6.00
C LEU A 268 5.63 14.99 -6.57
N PHE A 269 6.60 15.75 -7.09
CA PHE A 269 6.33 17.00 -7.78
C PHE A 269 5.46 16.80 -9.04
N HIS A 270 5.71 15.77 -9.84
CA HIS A 270 4.95 15.54 -11.07
C HIS A 270 3.48 15.18 -10.78
N GLU A 271 3.21 14.40 -9.73
CA GLU A 271 1.84 14.14 -9.27
C GLU A 271 1.16 15.41 -8.74
N PHE A 272 1.88 16.19 -7.92
CA PHE A 272 1.38 17.48 -7.43
C PHE A 272 1.06 18.43 -8.59
N ALA A 273 1.85 18.41 -9.67
CA ALA A 273 1.59 19.19 -10.87
C ALA A 273 0.38 18.67 -11.67
N GLU A 274 0.21 17.35 -11.79
CA GLU A 274 -0.92 16.73 -12.50
C GLU A 274 -2.28 17.11 -11.88
N VAL A 275 -2.36 17.22 -10.55
CA VAL A 275 -3.59 17.64 -9.84
C VAL A 275 -3.64 19.15 -9.54
N GLY A 276 -2.68 19.94 -10.04
CA GLY A 276 -2.61 21.39 -9.82
C GLY A 276 -2.30 21.82 -8.38
N LEU A 277 -1.87 20.90 -7.51
CA LEU A 277 -1.42 21.19 -6.15
C LEU A 277 -0.06 21.92 -6.14
N ALA A 278 0.81 21.65 -7.12
CA ALA A 278 2.07 22.37 -7.29
C ALA A 278 1.85 23.89 -7.46
N ASP A 279 0.92 24.28 -8.34
CA ASP A 279 0.55 25.69 -8.55
C ASP A 279 -0.06 26.31 -7.27
N GLN A 280 -0.93 25.57 -6.57
CA GLN A 280 -1.56 26.03 -5.31
C GLN A 280 -0.54 26.27 -4.19
N LEU A 281 0.52 25.45 -4.12
CA LEU A 281 1.64 25.62 -3.19
C LEU A 281 2.71 26.60 -3.72
N GLY A 282 2.58 27.04 -4.97
CA GLY A 282 3.54 27.92 -5.66
C GLY A 282 4.88 27.26 -5.92
N TYR A 283 4.89 25.98 -6.32
CA TYR A 283 6.08 25.21 -6.73
C TYR A 283 6.12 25.19 -8.26
N ALA A 284 7.17 25.76 -8.88
CA ALA A 284 7.33 25.76 -10.33
C ALA A 284 8.10 24.52 -10.84
N ASN A 285 8.91 23.89 -9.98
CA ASN A 285 9.75 22.75 -10.33
C ASN A 285 10.06 21.86 -9.10
N PRO A 286 10.60 20.63 -9.29
CA PRO A 286 10.93 19.74 -8.19
C PRO A 286 11.90 20.31 -7.12
N ALA A 287 12.76 21.27 -7.45
CA ALA A 287 13.63 21.91 -6.46
C ALA A 287 12.85 22.76 -5.45
N ASP A 288 11.75 23.44 -5.85
CA ASP A 288 10.90 24.20 -4.93
C ASP A 288 10.30 23.31 -3.82
N LEU A 289 9.92 22.09 -4.17
CA LEU A 289 9.42 21.07 -3.24
C LEU A 289 10.52 20.64 -2.26
N ALA A 290 11.76 20.48 -2.73
CA ALA A 290 12.91 20.15 -1.89
C ALA A 290 13.29 21.30 -0.95
N GLU A 291 13.35 22.54 -1.44
CA GLU A 291 13.76 23.71 -0.66
C GLU A 291 12.75 24.07 0.45
N ARG A 292 11.46 23.85 0.21
CA ARG A 292 10.40 24.15 1.19
C ARG A 292 10.10 22.98 2.14
N TYR A 293 10.66 21.81 1.88
CA TYR A 293 10.47 20.60 2.70
C TYR A 293 10.78 20.78 4.19
N PRO A 294 11.86 21.47 4.64
CA PRO A 294 12.12 21.64 6.07
C PRO A 294 11.03 22.47 6.78
N ALA A 295 10.58 23.57 6.16
CA ALA A 295 9.50 24.40 6.69
C ALA A 295 8.14 23.65 6.69
N PHE A 296 7.91 22.80 5.70
CA PHE A 296 6.77 21.88 5.66
C PHE A 296 6.84 20.85 6.79
N PHE A 297 7.99 20.20 7.00
CA PHE A 297 8.17 19.20 8.06
C PHE A 297 7.90 19.79 9.45
N TRP A 298 8.62 20.86 9.83
CA TRP A 298 8.44 21.51 11.14
C TRP A 298 7.06 22.16 11.31
N GLY A 299 6.45 22.65 10.22
CA GLY A 299 5.17 23.37 10.26
C GLY A 299 3.91 22.51 10.11
N LYS A 300 4.03 21.25 9.65
CA LYS A 300 2.88 20.37 9.34
C LYS A 300 3.03 18.92 9.79
N ILE A 301 4.25 18.38 9.86
CA ILE A 301 4.47 16.95 10.10
C ILE A 301 4.88 16.68 11.54
N GLU A 302 5.88 17.39 12.06
CA GLU A 302 6.34 17.25 13.45
C GLU A 302 5.19 17.27 14.49
N PRO A 303 4.21 18.20 14.40
CA PRO A 303 3.13 18.29 15.40
C PRO A 303 2.17 17.09 15.44
N VAL A 304 2.18 16.22 14.41
CA VAL A 304 1.25 15.07 14.30
C VAL A 304 1.90 13.70 14.43
N ILE A 305 3.24 13.61 14.47
CA ILE A 305 3.99 12.35 14.55
C ILE A 305 4.54 12.01 15.95
N GLY A 306 4.50 12.94 16.90
CA GLY A 306 5.19 12.82 18.20
C GLY A 306 4.94 11.51 18.96
N ASP A 307 3.68 11.04 19.04
CA ASP A 307 3.36 9.75 19.69
C ASP A 307 3.95 8.53 18.95
N ALA A 308 4.00 8.55 17.63
CA ALA A 308 4.62 7.49 16.84
C ALA A 308 6.13 7.44 17.06
N ILE A 309 6.81 8.59 17.09
CA ILE A 309 8.24 8.69 17.42
C ILE A 309 8.52 8.06 18.80
N ARG A 310 7.72 8.38 19.82
CA ARG A 310 7.86 7.78 21.17
C ARG A 310 7.75 6.25 21.17
N PHE A 311 6.94 5.65 20.27
CA PHE A 311 6.85 4.20 20.15
C PHE A 311 8.02 3.62 19.35
N LEU A 312 8.38 4.24 18.21
CA LEU A 312 9.52 3.84 17.38
C LEU A 312 10.84 3.87 18.17
N ASP A 313 11.03 4.83 19.07
CA ASP A 313 12.22 4.94 19.92
C ASP A 313 12.44 3.73 20.86
N LEU A 314 11.42 2.89 21.08
CA LEU A 314 11.53 1.71 21.95
C LEU A 314 12.19 0.51 21.24
N THR A 315 12.13 0.41 19.91
CA THR A 315 12.67 -0.73 19.14
C THR A 315 13.96 -0.37 18.38
N VAL A 316 14.73 -1.39 17.94
CA VAL A 316 15.99 -1.16 17.19
C VAL A 316 15.68 -0.72 15.77
N GLU A 317 14.66 -1.33 15.19
CA GLU A 317 14.12 -1.09 13.86
C GLU A 317 13.42 0.27 13.82
N GLY A 318 12.57 0.57 14.81
CA GLY A 318 11.89 1.85 14.96
C GLY A 318 12.83 3.06 15.03
N ARG A 319 13.90 2.98 15.83
CA ARG A 319 14.94 4.03 15.88
C ARG A 319 15.66 4.24 14.54
N SER A 320 15.63 3.27 13.63
CA SER A 320 16.22 3.40 12.30
C SER A 320 15.33 4.26 11.39
N TRP A 321 14.01 4.15 11.50
CA TRP A 321 13.06 5.07 10.84
C TRP A 321 13.21 6.51 11.35
N VAL A 322 13.28 6.69 12.68
CA VAL A 322 13.51 7.99 13.32
C VAL A 322 14.82 8.62 12.83
N ALA A 323 15.89 7.83 12.75
CA ALA A 323 17.20 8.28 12.27
C ALA A 323 17.17 8.69 10.77
N ASN A 324 16.52 7.91 9.90
CA ASN A 324 16.40 8.26 8.48
C ASN A 324 15.58 9.55 8.29
N LEU A 325 14.42 9.65 8.95
CA LEU A 325 13.53 10.81 8.89
C LEU A 325 14.28 12.11 9.20
N TYR A 326 14.89 12.21 10.38
CA TYR A 326 15.63 13.41 10.78
C TYR A 326 16.92 13.62 9.98
N SER A 327 17.54 12.55 9.46
CA SER A 327 18.67 12.66 8.53
C SER A 327 18.25 13.33 7.21
N HIS A 328 17.07 12.99 6.65
CA HIS A 328 16.54 13.63 5.45
C HIS A 328 16.17 15.10 5.69
N VAL A 329 15.52 15.42 6.81
CA VAL A 329 15.24 16.82 7.22
C VAL A 329 16.54 17.62 7.30
N PHE A 330 17.50 17.17 8.11
CA PHE A 330 18.79 17.84 8.29
C PHE A 330 19.58 17.99 6.97
N ALA A 331 19.63 16.93 6.15
CA ALA A 331 20.40 16.94 4.90
C ALA A 331 19.79 17.83 3.81
N ILE A 332 18.49 18.06 3.83
CA ILE A 332 17.82 19.00 2.92
C ILE A 332 17.96 20.43 3.45
N GLU A 333 17.69 20.65 4.74
CA GLU A 333 17.78 21.96 5.43
C GLU A 333 19.19 22.59 5.39
N HIS A 334 20.25 21.78 5.24
CA HIS A 334 21.64 22.23 5.21
C HIS A 334 22.33 22.05 3.83
N ASP A 335 21.56 21.81 2.76
CA ASP A 335 22.05 21.53 1.39
C ASP A 335 23.15 20.46 1.31
N ARG A 336 22.95 19.36 2.05
CA ARG A 336 23.85 18.18 2.06
C ARG A 336 23.28 16.97 1.32
N ARG A 337 22.09 17.10 0.72
CA ARG A 337 21.44 16.06 -0.09
C ARG A 337 22.33 15.67 -1.28
N ARG A 338 22.45 14.36 -1.53
CA ARG A 338 23.25 13.78 -2.64
C ARG A 338 22.41 13.16 -3.76
N MET A 339 21.09 13.24 -3.63
CA MET A 339 20.11 12.69 -4.55
C MET A 339 18.92 13.65 -4.64
N GLY A 340 18.17 13.56 -5.73
CA GLY A 340 16.97 14.35 -5.94
C GLY A 340 17.15 15.55 -6.88
N PRO A 341 16.23 16.51 -6.81
CA PRO A 341 16.28 17.74 -7.60
C PRO A 341 17.57 18.53 -7.35
N HIS A 342 18.27 18.87 -8.44
CA HIS A 342 19.45 19.73 -8.42
C HIS A 342 19.05 21.16 -8.04
N PRO A 343 19.75 21.84 -7.10
CA PRO A 343 19.41 23.20 -6.68
C PRO A 343 19.71 24.26 -7.74
N GLY A 344 20.80 24.10 -8.50
CA GLY A 344 21.30 25.07 -9.49
C GLY A 344 22.71 24.74 -9.92
#